data_AF-A0A7S4MSM3-F1
#
_entry.id   AF-A0A7S4MSM3-F1
#
_cell.length_a   1.000
_cell.length_b   1.000
_cell.length_c   1.000
_cell.angle_alpha   90.00
_cell.angle_beta   90.00
_cell.angle_gamma   90.00
#
_symmetry.space_group_name_H-M   'P 1'
#
loop_
_entity.id
_entity.type
_entity.pdbx_description
1 polymer ?
#
loop_
_entity_poly.entity_id
_entity_poly.type
_entity_poly.pdbx_seq_one_letter_code
_entity_poly.pdbx_strand_id
1 'polypeptide(L)'
;ADATDDDALPLAALQCAVIAAGSLLASSAAAGAWPSELDWSLMLPHAEAANGVLAQWAVPGAVLYTGVISTALTIWLQALVFAKLPAVDASIMITTEPLWAALCAVLLLGDTLTAANYVGGALILSALAAQNGLLPGMGEEGAPADTP
;
A
#
# COMPACT_ATOMS: atom_id res chain seq x y z
N ALA A 1 -0.68 20.17 16.42
CA ALA A 1 -2.14 20.12 16.56
C ALA A 1 -2.46 18.71 16.97
N ASP A 2 -3.14 18.58 18.11
CA ASP A 2 -3.49 17.34 18.78
C ASP A 2 -4.52 16.58 17.95
N ALA A 3 -4.07 15.74 17.01
CA ALA A 3 -4.91 14.71 16.43
C ALA A 3 -5.04 13.65 17.53
N THR A 4 -6.08 13.79 18.35
CA THR A 4 -6.40 12.90 19.45
C THR A 4 -6.34 11.45 18.97
N ASP A 5 -5.70 10.56 19.74
CA ASP A 5 -5.59 9.13 19.43
C ASP A 5 -6.95 8.48 19.07
N ASP A 6 -8.06 9.10 19.47
CA ASP A 6 -9.44 8.76 19.11
C ASP A 6 -9.75 8.79 17.59
N ASP A 7 -9.06 9.61 16.80
CA ASP A 7 -9.30 9.74 15.34
C ASP A 7 -8.48 8.75 14.49
N ALA A 8 -7.41 8.18 15.06
CA ALA A 8 -6.56 7.23 14.34
C ALA A 8 -7.26 5.89 14.08
N LEU A 9 -8.07 5.42 15.03
CA LEU A 9 -8.84 4.19 14.92
C LEU A 9 -9.91 4.22 13.81
N PRO A 10 -10.79 5.24 13.71
CA PRO A 10 -11.77 5.32 12.63
C PRO A 10 -11.11 5.52 11.26
N LEU A 11 -9.99 6.25 11.17
CA LEU A 11 -9.27 6.41 9.91
C LEU A 11 -8.65 5.10 9.42
N ALA A 12 -8.04 4.33 10.33
CA ALA A 12 -7.51 3.00 10.03
C ALA A 12 -8.63 2.02 9.62
N ALA A 13 -9.76 2.04 10.34
CA ALA A 13 -10.93 1.24 10.00
C ALA A 13 -11.49 1.59 8.62
N LEU A 14 -11.56 2.88 8.28
CA LEU A 14 -12.00 3.34 6.97
C LEU A 14 -11.06 2.87 5.86
N GLN A 15 -9.73 2.97 6.05
CA GLN A 15 -8.76 2.49 5.07
C GLN A 15 -8.86 0.97 4.87
N CYS A 16 -8.99 0.20 5.95
CA CYS A 16 -9.23 -1.24 5.87
C CYS A 16 -10.53 -1.56 5.10
N ALA A 17 -11.60 -0.79 5.32
CA ALA A 17 -12.86 -0.97 4.60
C ALA A 17 -12.71 -0.65 3.09
N VAL A 18 -11.97 0.40 2.75
CA VAL A 18 -11.69 0.76 1.35
C VAL A 18 -10.85 -0.32 0.66
N ILE A 19 -9.82 -0.84 1.34
CA ILE A 19 -8.98 -1.94 0.82
C ILE A 19 -9.83 -3.20 0.61
N ALA A 20 -10.69 -3.53 1.57
CA ALA A 20 -11.58 -4.68 1.47
C ALA A 20 -12.57 -4.55 0.30
N ALA A 21 -13.19 -3.37 0.14
CA ALA A 21 -14.09 -3.09 -0.97
C ALA A 21 -13.37 -3.14 -2.32
N GLY A 22 -12.19 -2.53 -2.43
CA GLY A 22 -11.36 -2.55 -3.64
C GLY A 22 -10.94 -3.97 -4.04
N SER A 23 -10.55 -4.79 -3.05
CA SER A 23 -10.17 -6.18 -3.26
C SER A 23 -11.37 -7.02 -3.73
N LEU A 24 -12.55 -6.80 -3.15
CA LEU A 24 -13.78 -7.50 -3.54
C LEU A 24 -14.20 -7.11 -4.96
N LEU A 25 -14.10 -5.83 -5.33
CA LEU A 25 -14.40 -5.35 -6.68
C LEU A 25 -13.41 -5.90 -7.71
N ALA A 26 -12.12 -5.87 -7.41
CA ALA A 26 -11.10 -6.43 -8.29
C ALA A 26 -11.32 -7.94 -8.51
N SER A 27 -11.68 -8.66 -7.44
CA SER A 27 -11.95 -10.10 -7.52
C SER A 27 -13.25 -10.41 -8.27
N SER A 28 -14.29 -9.60 -8.08
CA SER A 28 -15.54 -9.66 -8.84
C SER A 28 -15.32 -9.39 -10.32
N ALA A 29 -14.49 -8.39 -10.66
CA ALA A 29 -14.12 -8.08 -12.03
C ALA A 29 -13.30 -9.21 -12.69
N ALA A 30 -12.37 -9.82 -11.95
CA ALA A 30 -11.57 -10.94 -12.43
C ALA A 30 -12.41 -12.22 -12.66
N ALA A 31 -13.39 -12.47 -11.79
CA ALA A 31 -14.31 -13.61 -11.90
C ALA A 31 -15.47 -13.38 -12.88
N GLY A 32 -15.71 -12.13 -13.29
CA GLY A 32 -16.87 -11.76 -14.14
C GLY A 32 -18.22 -11.99 -13.46
N ALA A 33 -18.25 -12.12 -12.13
CA ALA A 33 -19.42 -12.49 -11.35
C ALA A 33 -19.63 -11.51 -10.18
N TRP A 34 -20.89 -11.31 -9.78
CA TRP A 34 -21.21 -10.47 -8.61
C TRP A 34 -20.63 -11.08 -7.32
N PRO A 35 -20.27 -10.28 -6.29
CA PRO A 35 -19.73 -10.80 -5.03
C PRO A 35 -20.53 -11.92 -4.36
N SER A 36 -21.84 -11.94 -4.55
CA SER A 36 -22.73 -12.98 -4.02
C SER A 36 -22.68 -14.30 -4.81
N GLU A 37 -22.22 -14.24 -6.07
CA GLU A 37 -22.10 -15.38 -6.99
C GLU A 37 -20.67 -15.93 -7.05
N LEU A 38 -19.72 -15.30 -6.33
CA LEU A 38 -18.37 -15.81 -6.19
C LEU A 38 -18.40 -17.15 -5.45
N ASP A 39 -17.76 -18.15 -6.05
CA ASP A 39 -17.50 -19.38 -5.35
C ASP A 39 -16.41 -19.13 -4.31
N TRP A 40 -16.85 -18.85 -3.08
CA TRP A 40 -16.00 -18.56 -1.94
C TRP A 40 -15.04 -19.71 -1.63
N SER A 41 -15.32 -20.93 -2.10
CA SER A 41 -14.39 -22.04 -2.00
C SER A 41 -13.14 -21.78 -2.84
N LEU A 42 -13.28 -21.31 -4.09
CA LEU A 42 -12.19 -21.00 -5.02
C LEU A 42 -11.38 -19.74 -4.65
N MET A 43 -11.96 -18.82 -3.87
CA MET A 43 -11.25 -17.62 -3.40
C MET A 43 -10.29 -17.89 -2.24
N LEU A 44 -10.54 -18.94 -1.45
CA LEU A 44 -9.56 -19.38 -0.47
C LEU A 44 -8.43 -20.07 -1.23
N PRO A 45 -7.16 -19.65 -1.03
CA PRO A 45 -6.02 -20.40 -1.57
C PRO A 45 -6.15 -21.85 -1.11
N HIS A 46 -6.46 -22.76 -2.02
CA HIS A 46 -6.43 -24.18 -1.70
C HIS A 46 -4.97 -24.55 -1.51
N ALA A 47 -4.57 -24.87 -0.28
CA ALA A 47 -3.24 -25.40 0.00
C ALA A 47 -3.22 -26.87 -0.45
N GLU A 48 -3.26 -27.10 -1.77
CA GLU A 48 -3.35 -28.44 -2.39
C GLU A 48 -2.11 -29.30 -2.09
N ALA A 49 -1.05 -28.67 -1.57
CA ALA A 49 0.25 -29.29 -1.32
C ALA A 49 0.51 -29.72 0.14
N ALA A 50 -0.32 -29.32 1.11
CA ALA A 50 0.01 -29.49 2.52
C ALA A 50 -0.90 -30.55 3.20
N ASN A 51 -0.35 -31.73 3.47
CA ASN A 51 -1.02 -32.76 4.27
C ASN A 51 -0.70 -32.56 5.76
N GLY A 52 -1.74 -32.40 6.60
CA GLY A 52 -1.60 -32.39 8.06
C GLY A 52 -2.46 -31.35 8.78
N VAL A 53 -2.62 -31.50 10.10
CA VAL A 53 -3.42 -30.56 10.93
C VAL A 53 -2.91 -29.13 10.83
N LEU A 54 -1.62 -28.88 10.62
CA LEU A 54 -1.08 -27.53 10.49
C LEU A 54 -1.36 -26.92 9.10
N ALA A 55 -1.62 -27.74 8.09
CA ALA A 55 -1.96 -27.28 6.74
C ALA A 55 -3.34 -26.61 6.69
N GLN A 56 -4.31 -27.13 7.45
CA GLN A 56 -5.66 -26.55 7.52
C GLN A 56 -5.65 -25.14 8.15
N TRP A 57 -4.64 -24.84 8.98
CA TRP A 57 -4.46 -23.53 9.61
C TRP A 57 -3.52 -22.61 8.84
N ALA A 58 -2.78 -23.10 7.84
CA ALA A 58 -1.79 -22.33 7.12
C ALA A 58 -2.44 -21.16 6.35
N VAL A 59 -3.55 -21.43 5.66
CA VAL A 59 -4.28 -20.44 4.85
C VAL A 59 -4.98 -19.39 5.72
N PRO A 60 -5.89 -19.76 6.64
CA PRO A 60 -6.53 -18.76 7.50
C PRO A 60 -5.51 -18.05 8.42
N GLY A 61 -4.44 -18.73 8.85
CA GLY A 61 -3.37 -18.13 9.62
C GLY A 61 -2.57 -17.09 8.82
N ALA A 62 -2.23 -17.37 7.56
CA ALA A 62 -1.58 -16.40 6.70
C ALA A 62 -2.48 -15.19 6.41
N VAL A 63 -3.76 -15.40 6.16
CA VAL A 63 -4.74 -14.31 5.96
C VAL A 63 -4.90 -13.45 7.22
N LEU A 64 -4.97 -14.07 8.40
CA LEU A 64 -5.01 -13.33 9.66
C LEU A 64 -3.70 -12.56 9.91
N TYR A 65 -2.55 -13.17 9.62
CA TYR A 65 -1.26 -12.51 9.75
C TYR A 65 -1.14 -11.32 8.80
N THR A 66 -1.45 -11.49 7.51
CA THR A 66 -1.36 -10.39 6.54
C THR A 66 -2.41 -9.32 6.81
N GLY A 67 -3.65 -9.68 7.14
CA GLY A 67 -4.71 -8.71 7.42
C GLY A 67 -4.51 -7.92 8.72
N VAL A 68 -4.24 -8.61 9.83
CA VAL A 68 -4.15 -7.97 11.15
C VAL A 68 -2.77 -7.41 11.42
N ILE A 69 -1.73 -8.24 11.23
CA ILE A 69 -0.36 -7.87 11.59
C ILE A 69 0.31 -7.07 10.48
N SER A 70 0.15 -7.46 9.22
CA SER A 70 0.78 -6.71 8.12
C SER A 70 0.00 -5.45 7.75
N THR A 71 -1.33 -5.51 7.62
CA THR A 71 -2.11 -4.38 7.10
C THR A 71 -2.60 -3.45 8.22
N ALA A 72 -3.42 -3.94 9.16
CA ALA A 72 -4.04 -3.09 10.18
C ALA A 72 -3.01 -2.42 11.11
N LEU A 73 -1.99 -3.16 11.54
CA LEU A 73 -0.90 -2.61 12.35
C LEU A 73 -0.10 -1.54 11.59
N THR A 74 0.24 -1.77 10.32
CA THR A 74 1.01 -0.82 9.51
C THR A 74 0.23 0.46 9.29
N ILE A 75 -1.06 0.37 8.96
CA ILE A 75 -1.94 1.54 8.80
C ILE A 75 -2.04 2.33 10.10
N TRP A 76 -2.20 1.64 11.23
CA TRP A 76 -2.26 2.30 12.54
C TRP A 76 -0.94 3.02 12.87
N LEU A 77 0.19 2.36 12.66
CA LEU A 77 1.50 2.98 12.85
C LEU A 77 1.73 4.15 11.90
N GLN A 78 1.30 4.03 10.64
CA GLN A 78 1.42 5.09 9.65
C GLN A 78 0.58 6.31 10.03
N ALA A 79 -0.65 6.13 10.51
CA ALA A 79 -1.48 7.21 11.04
C ALA A 79 -0.80 7.93 12.21
N LEU A 80 -0.20 7.18 13.14
CA LEU A 80 0.53 7.74 14.28
C LEU A 80 1.79 8.53 13.87
N VAL A 81 2.53 8.04 12.88
CA VAL A 81 3.76 8.66 12.40
C VAL A 81 3.47 9.89 11.55
N PHE A 82 2.49 9.82 10.63
CA PHE A 82 2.13 10.91 9.74
C PHE A 82 1.45 12.08 10.46
N ALA A 83 0.84 11.86 11.62
CA ALA A 83 0.37 12.94 12.48
C ALA A 83 1.51 13.84 13.01
N LYS A 84 2.76 13.36 12.99
CA LYS A 84 3.92 14.05 13.57
C LYS A 84 4.95 14.49 12.53
N LEU A 85 4.86 14.03 11.28
CA LEU A 85 5.82 14.35 10.23
C LEU A 85 5.42 15.61 9.45
N PRO A 86 6.39 16.45 9.05
CA PRO A 86 6.18 17.48 8.05
C PRO A 86 5.68 16.87 6.73
N ALA A 87 4.78 17.58 6.03
CA ALA A 87 4.14 17.08 4.81
C ALA A 87 5.13 16.66 3.70
N VAL A 88 6.27 17.36 3.60
CA VAL A 88 7.32 17.04 2.62
C VAL A 88 8.00 15.72 2.93
N ASP A 89 8.38 15.48 4.20
CA ASP A 89 9.06 14.26 4.62
C ASP A 89 8.15 13.03 4.46
N ALA A 90 6.85 13.18 4.77
CA ALA A 90 5.86 12.13 4.57
C ALA A 90 5.68 11.79 3.08
N SER A 91 5.63 12.81 2.21
CA SER A 91 5.51 12.62 0.75
C SER A 91 6.69 11.85 0.17
N ILE A 92 7.91 12.14 0.62
CA ILE A 92 9.11 11.42 0.18
C ILE A 92 9.03 9.95 0.58
N MET A 93 8.62 9.67 1.82
CA MET A 93 8.49 8.30 2.34
C MET A 93 7.51 7.47 1.51
N ILE A 94 6.28 7.95 1.31
CA ILE A 94 5.24 7.25 0.51
C ILE A 94 5.70 7.00 -0.93
N THR A 95 6.39 7.98 -1.52
CA THR A 95 6.85 7.88 -2.91
C THR A 95 7.96 6.83 -3.07
N THR A 96 8.75 6.58 -2.01
CA THR A 96 9.87 5.63 -2.05
C THR A 96 9.49 4.20 -1.67
N GLU A 97 8.37 3.97 -1.00
CA GLU A 97 7.85 2.63 -0.65
C GLU A 97 7.89 1.60 -1.82
N PRO A 98 7.40 1.91 -3.03
CA PRO A 98 7.44 0.96 -4.15
C PRO A 98 8.86 0.55 -4.58
N LEU A 99 9.87 1.41 -4.39
CA LEU A 99 11.27 1.05 -4.67
C LEU A 99 11.78 0.00 -3.68
N TRP A 100 11.47 0.17 -2.40
CA TRP A 100 11.83 -0.80 -1.36
C TRP A 100 11.07 -2.12 -1.54
N ALA A 101 9.79 -2.07 -1.89
CA ALA A 101 9.00 -3.25 -2.21
C ALA A 101 9.60 -4.04 -3.38
N ALA A 102 9.97 -3.36 -4.47
CA ALA A 102 10.62 -3.99 -5.62
C ALA A 102 12.00 -4.58 -5.25
N LEU A 103 12.81 -3.87 -4.46
CA LEU A 103 14.10 -4.37 -3.99
C LEU A 103 13.94 -5.62 -3.12
N CYS A 104 13.00 -5.62 -2.17
CA CYS A 104 12.69 -6.77 -1.35
C CYS A 104 12.16 -7.95 -2.17
N ALA A 105 11.35 -7.70 -3.21
CA ALA A 105 10.89 -8.76 -4.11
C ALA A 105 12.05 -9.44 -4.86
N VAL A 106 13.02 -8.67 -5.35
CA VAL A 106 14.23 -9.24 -5.98
C VAL A 106 15.09 -10.00 -4.98
N LEU A 107 15.31 -9.45 -3.78
CA LEU A 107 16.23 -10.03 -2.79
C LEU A 107 15.65 -11.24 -2.03
N LEU A 108 14.38 -11.18 -1.64
CA LEU A 108 13.74 -12.21 -0.80
C LEU A 108 13.00 -13.26 -1.64
N LEU A 109 12.38 -12.85 -2.74
CA LEU A 109 11.62 -13.73 -3.63
C LEU A 109 12.43 -14.21 -4.84
N GLY A 110 13.57 -13.55 -5.16
CA GLY A 110 14.36 -13.85 -6.35
C GLY A 110 13.69 -13.40 -7.65
N ASP A 111 12.72 -12.48 -7.56
CA ASP A 111 11.87 -12.10 -8.69
C ASP A 111 12.65 -11.26 -9.71
N THR A 112 12.36 -11.44 -11.01
CA THR A 112 13.07 -10.70 -12.07
C THR A 112 12.35 -9.40 -12.40
N LEU A 113 13.07 -8.28 -12.40
CA LEU A 113 12.50 -6.98 -12.79
C LEU A 113 12.21 -6.95 -14.29
N THR A 114 10.95 -6.68 -14.64
CA THR A 114 10.52 -6.50 -16.03
C THR A 114 10.89 -5.10 -16.54
N ALA A 115 10.84 -4.90 -17.85
CA ALA A 115 11.02 -3.56 -18.45
C ALA A 115 10.04 -2.51 -17.87
N ALA A 116 8.81 -2.92 -17.55
CA ALA A 116 7.83 -2.04 -16.92
C ALA A 116 8.26 -1.60 -15.52
N ASN A 117 8.87 -2.49 -14.73
CA ASN A 117 9.36 -2.18 -13.38
C ASN A 117 10.50 -1.13 -13.43
N TYR A 118 11.38 -1.23 -14.43
CA TYR A 118 12.43 -0.22 -14.63
C TYR A 118 11.87 1.15 -15.01
N VAL A 119 10.87 1.20 -15.91
CA VAL A 119 10.21 2.45 -16.29
C VAL A 119 9.49 3.07 -15.09
N GLY A 120 8.75 2.27 -14.32
CA GLY A 120 8.07 2.73 -13.10
C GLY A 120 9.06 3.25 -12.06
N GLY A 121 10.16 2.53 -11.81
CA GLY A 121 11.21 2.95 -10.90
C GLY A 121 11.88 4.26 -11.33
N ALA A 122 12.16 4.44 -12.62
CA ALA A 122 12.70 5.68 -13.16
C ALA A 122 11.73 6.85 -12.96
N LEU A 123 10.42 6.62 -13.15
CA LEU A 123 9.39 7.65 -12.96
C LEU A 123 9.33 8.09 -11.49
N ILE A 124 9.37 7.16 -10.54
CA ILE A 124 9.40 7.46 -9.10
C ILE A 124 10.63 8.32 -8.74
N LEU A 125 11.82 7.93 -9.20
CA LEU A 125 13.06 8.68 -8.95
C LEU A 125 13.01 10.08 -9.57
N SER A 126 12.41 10.22 -10.75
CA SER A 126 12.26 11.53 -11.41
C SER A 126 11.32 12.46 -10.65
N ALA A 127 10.22 11.94 -10.10
CA ALA A 127 9.29 12.71 -9.27
C ALA A 127 9.96 13.19 -7.98
N LEU A 128 10.74 12.33 -7.34
CA LEU A 128 11.50 12.70 -6.14
C LEU A 128 12.56 13.78 -6.44
N ALA A 129 13.26 13.67 -7.57
CA ALA A 129 14.22 14.68 -8.01
C ALA A 129 13.55 16.04 -8.32
N ALA A 130 12.36 16.02 -8.91
CA ALA A 130 11.55 17.22 -9.13
C ALA A 130 11.12 17.84 -7.79
N GLN A 131 10.63 17.03 -6.85
CA GLN A 131 10.17 17.48 -5.55
C GLN A 131 11.27 18.13 -4.69
N ASN A 132 12.49 17.60 -4.75
CA ASN A 132 13.65 18.16 -4.05
C ASN A 132 14.30 19.37 -4.74
N GLY A 133 13.69 19.90 -5.81
CA GLY A 133 14.22 21.06 -6.53
C GLY A 133 15.55 20.78 -7.26
N LEU A 134 15.89 19.51 -7.46
CA LEU A 134 17.11 19.10 -8.17
C LEU A 134 16.99 19.32 -9.69
N LEU A 135 15.76 19.44 -10.20
CA LEU A 135 15.45 19.84 -11.56
C LEU A 135 15.18 21.36 -11.60
N PRO A 136 16.07 22.18 -12.17
CA PRO A 136 15.82 23.60 -12.35
C PRO A 136 14.72 23.79 -13.42
N GLY A 137 13.57 24.34 -13.04
CA GLY A 137 12.53 24.74 -14.02
C GLY A 137 11.06 24.51 -13.65
N MET A 138 10.73 23.95 -12.47
CA MET A 138 9.33 23.85 -11.99
C MET A 138 9.10 24.61 -10.68
N GLY A 139 9.74 25.77 -10.54
CA GLY A 139 9.46 26.73 -9.48
C GLY A 139 8.24 27.58 -9.83
N GLU A 140 7.20 27.45 -9.00
CA GLU A 140 6.18 28.46 -8.68
C GLU A 140 5.32 29.02 -9.84
N GLU A 141 4.27 28.28 -10.23
CA GLU A 141 3.07 28.91 -10.80
C GLU A 141 2.06 29.15 -9.67
N GLY A 142 2.02 30.38 -9.15
CA GLY A 142 0.85 30.88 -8.41
C GLY A 142 1.06 31.32 -6.96
N ALA A 143 2.06 32.17 -6.69
CA ALA A 143 1.91 33.17 -5.62
C ALA A 143 1.71 34.53 -6.28
N PRO A 144 0.50 35.13 -6.27
CA PRO A 144 0.41 36.57 -6.49
C PRO A 144 1.12 37.26 -5.32
N ALA A 145 2.33 37.70 -5.60
CA ALA A 145 2.95 38.80 -4.89
C ALA A 145 2.05 40.02 -5.07
N ASP A 146 1.41 40.45 -3.98
CA ASP A 146 1.63 41.81 -3.50
C ASP A 146 1.21 41.92 -2.03
N THR A 147 2.24 42.11 -1.20
CA THR A 147 2.28 42.91 0.04
C THR A 147 1.81 44.35 -0.19
N PRO A 148 1.79 45.26 0.80
CA PRO A 148 1.58 45.19 2.25
C PRO A 148 0.24 45.80 2.72
#